data_AF-A0A0C1UJV1-F1
#
_entry.id   AF-A0A0C1UJV1-F1
#
_cell.length_a   1.000
_cell.length_b   1.000
_cell.length_c   1.000
_cell.angle_alpha   90.00
_cell.angle_beta   90.00
_cell.angle_gamma   90.00
#
_symmetry.space_group_name_H-M   'P 1'
#
loop_
_entity.id
_entity.type
_entity.pdbx_description
1 polymer ?
#
loop_
_entity_poly.entity_id
_entity_poly.type
_entity_poly.pdbx_seq_one_letter_code
_entity_poly.pdbx_strand_id
1 'polypeptide(L)' 'VDLHAEVLEGTQKPPGSRVVIVEFESKEKLLAWYNSDGYQTAMRERVGALDGFALIADGLPT' A
#
# COMPACT_ATOMS: atom_id res chain seq x y z
N VAL A 1 -1.86 -9.17 -5.21
CA VAL A 1 -2.66 -8.92 -3.99
C VAL A 1 -2.77 -10.25 -3.27
N ASP A 2 -2.48 -10.27 -1.98
CA ASP A 2 -2.66 -11.43 -1.12
C ASP A 2 -3.79 -11.19 -0.10
N LEU A 3 -4.63 -12.20 0.11
CA LEU A 3 -5.74 -12.20 1.07
C LEU A 3 -5.53 -13.18 2.24
N HIS A 4 -4.40 -13.89 2.24
CA HIS A 4 -4.09 -14.96 3.18
C HIS A 4 -2.70 -14.79 3.80
N ALA A 5 -2.21 -13.56 3.89
CA ALA A 5 -0.94 -13.27 4.54
C ALA A 5 -0.95 -13.75 6.01
N GLU A 6 0.11 -14.45 6.39
CA GLU A 6 0.27 -15.02 7.74
C GLU A 6 1.19 -14.15 8.60
N VAL A 7 0.82 -13.98 9.87
CA VAL A 7 1.69 -13.31 10.84
C VAL A 7 2.72 -14.31 11.34
N LEU A 8 3.97 -14.14 10.92
CA LEU A 8 5.08 -14.97 11.39
C LEU A 8 5.60 -14.51 12.76
N GLU A 9 5.71 -13.20 12.96
CA GLU A 9 6.23 -12.59 14.20
C GLU A 9 5.51 -11.27 14.51
N GLY A 10 5.47 -10.88 15.80
CA GLY A 10 4.79 -9.68 16.31
C GLY A 10 3.43 -9.96 16.96
N THR A 11 2.99 -9.06 17.84
CA THR A 11 1.69 -9.16 18.55
C THR A 11 0.61 -8.24 17.99
N GLN A 12 0.98 -7.30 17.10
CA GLN A 12 0.03 -6.41 16.47
C GLN A 12 -0.69 -7.13 15.35
N LYS A 13 -2.02 -7.03 15.34
CA LYS A 13 -2.82 -7.50 14.20
C LYS A 13 -2.51 -6.63 12.98
N PRO A 14 -2.22 -7.22 11.82
CA PRO A 14 -2.13 -6.48 10.59
C PRO A 14 -3.43 -5.69 10.36
N PRO A 15 -3.35 -4.48 9.79
CA PRO A 15 -4.54 -3.74 9.39
C PRO A 15 -5.27 -4.49 8.27
N GLY A 16 -6.41 -5.10 8.63
CA GLY A 16 -7.30 -5.77 7.68
C GLY A 16 -6.79 -7.12 7.15
N SER A 17 -7.51 -7.63 6.15
CA SER A 17 -7.33 -8.98 5.58
C SER A 17 -6.65 -8.98 4.20
N ARG A 18 -6.06 -7.85 3.77
CA ARG A 18 -5.55 -7.67 2.41
C ARG A 18 -4.19 -7.01 2.42
N VAL A 19 -3.21 -7.65 1.78
CA VAL A 19 -1.85 -7.13 1.60
C VAL A 19 -1.59 -6.88 0.12
N VAL A 20 -1.05 -5.70 -0.19
CA VAL A 20 -0.74 -5.28 -1.56
C VAL A 20 0.65 -4.66 -1.60
N ILE A 21 1.49 -5.19 -2.49
CA ILE A 21 2.78 -4.59 -2.85
C ILE A 21 2.64 -4.10 -4.28
N VAL A 22 3.03 -2.84 -4.51
CA VAL A 22 3.07 -2.22 -5.83
C VAL A 22 4.47 -1.68 -6.05
N GLU A 23 5.16 -2.21 -7.06
CA GLU A 23 6.49 -1.77 -7.43
C GLU A 23 6.41 -0.63 -8.45
N PHE A 24 7.30 0.34 -8.31
CA PHE A 24 7.45 1.47 -9.23
C PHE A 24 8.92 1.62 -9.61
N GLU A 25 9.15 2.13 -10.82
CA GLU A 25 10.49 2.39 -11.36
C GLU A 25 11.30 3.36 -10.50
N SER A 26 10.62 4.31 -9.85
CA SER A 26 11.22 5.25 -8.91
C SER A 26 10.18 5.79 -7.92
N LYS A 27 10.69 6.38 -6.82
CA LYS A 27 9.85 7.06 -5.83
C LYS A 27 9.08 8.24 -6.43
N GLU A 28 9.68 8.96 -7.37
CA GLU A 28 9.03 10.06 -8.08
C GLU A 28 7.83 9.57 -8.90
N LYS A 29 7.97 8.42 -9.58
CA LYS A 29 6.87 7.80 -10.33
C LYS A 29 5.74 7.34 -9.43
N LEU A 30 6.07 6.75 -8.28
CA LEU A 30 5.09 6.40 -7.24
C LEU A 30 4.33 7.64 -6.78
N LEU A 31 5.03 8.72 -6.42
CA LEU A 31 4.40 9.94 -5.93
C LEU A 31 3.56 10.64 -7.02
N ALA A 32 4.02 10.64 -8.27
CA ALA A 32 3.24 11.17 -9.39
C ALA A 32 1.94 10.39 -9.62
N TRP A 33 2.00 9.06 -9.53
CA TRP A 33 0.80 8.21 -9.58
C TRP A 33 -0.12 8.46 -8.38
N TYR A 34 0.43 8.46 -7.17
CA TYR A 34 -0.35 8.65 -5.94
C TYR A 34 -1.07 10.00 -5.93
N ASN A 35 -0.45 11.06 -6.45
CA ASN A 35 -1.05 12.39 -6.52
C ASN A 35 -1.88 12.64 -7.78
N SER A 36 -2.01 11.67 -8.68
CA SER A 36 -2.81 11.82 -9.90
C SER A 36 -4.31 11.93 -9.59
N ASP A 37 -5.04 12.70 -10.39
CA ASP A 37 -6.50 12.88 -10.23
C ASP A 37 -7.27 11.56 -10.26
N GLY A 38 -6.84 10.64 -11.14
CA GLY A 38 -7.44 9.32 -11.26
C GLY A 38 -7.29 8.50 -9.98
N TYR A 39 -6.07 8.43 -9.43
CA TYR A 39 -5.85 7.68 -8.20
C TYR A 39 -6.44 8.37 -6.98
N GLN A 40 -6.33 9.69 -6.86
CA GLN A 40 -6.95 10.45 -5.76
C GLN A 40 -8.47 10.29 -5.73
N THR A 41 -9.10 10.17 -6.91
CA THR A 41 -10.54 9.86 -7.01
C THR A 41 -10.86 8.47 -6.50
N ALA A 42 -10.10 7.44 -6.92
CA ALA A 42 -10.27 6.08 -6.43
C ALA A 42 -9.92 5.94 -4.93
N MET A 43 -8.97 6.72 -4.43
CA MET A 43 -8.52 6.68 -3.04
C MET A 43 -9.63 7.09 -2.07
N ARG A 44 -10.51 8.02 -2.44
CA ARG A 44 -11.62 8.43 -1.57
C ARG A 44 -12.54 7.26 -1.22
N GLU A 45 -12.87 6.42 -2.20
CA GLU A 45 -13.63 5.19 -1.97
C GLU A 45 -12.86 4.21 -1.09
N ARG A 46 -11.53 4.10 -1.30
CA ARG A 46 -10.67 3.19 -0.54
C ARG A 46 -10.54 3.57 0.93
N VAL A 47 -10.36 4.86 1.25
CA VAL A 47 -10.12 5.32 2.63
C VAL A 47 -11.34 5.05 3.52
N GLY A 48 -12.56 5.21 3.00
CA GLY A 48 -13.78 4.90 3.76
C GLY A 48 -13.98 3.40 4.04
N ALA A 49 -13.30 2.53 3.30
CA ALA A 49 -13.44 1.08 3.39
C ALA A 49 -12.27 0.38 4.09
N LEU A 50 -11.31 1.12 4.66
CA LEU A 50 -10.06 0.59 5.17
C LEU A 50 -9.88 0.89 6.67
N ASP A 51 -9.53 -0.13 7.45
CA ASP A 51 -8.82 0.02 8.73
C ASP A 51 -7.35 -0.33 8.46
N GLY A 52 -6.55 0.65 8.04
CA GLY A 52 -5.16 0.41 7.68
C GLY A 52 -4.36 1.58 7.14
N PHE A 53 -3.17 1.26 6.62
CA PHE A 53 -2.19 2.23 6.14
C PHE A 53 -1.57 1.82 4.81
N ALA A 54 -0.94 2.79 4.16
CA ALA A 54 0.01 2.57 3.08
C ALA A 54 1.33 3.22 3.48
N LEU A 55 2.45 2.60 3.12
CA LEU A 55 3.78 3.12 3.34
C LEU A 55 4.62 2.98 2.07
N ILE A 56 5.68 3.78 1.97
CA ILE A 56 6.67 3.68 0.90
C ILE A 56 7.88 2.95 1.48
N ALA A 57 8.32 1.88 0.81
CA ALA A 57 9.57 1.22 1.08
C ALA A 57 10.52 1.50 -0.09
N ASP A 58 11.74 1.94 0.21
CA ASP A 58 12.79 2.07 -0.80
C ASP A 58 13.34 0.68 -1.13
N GLY A 59 13.64 0.44 -2.40
CA GLY A 59 14.28 -0.80 -2.85
C GLY A 59 15.67 -0.98 -2.24
N LEU A 60 16.16 -2.22 -2.24
CA LEU A 60 17.52 -2.50 -1.80
C LEU A 60 18.53 -1.77 -2.71
N PRO A 61 19.67 -1.31 -2.15
CA PRO A 61 20.78 -0.83 -2.98
C PRO A 61 21.21 -1.94 -3.96
N THR A 62 21.47 -1.56 -5.20
CA THR A 62 22.12 -2.40 -6.20
C THR A 62 23.62 -2.44 -6.01
#